data_AF-A0A832UBF9-F1
#
_entry.id   AF-A0A832UBF9-F1
#
_cell.length_a   1.000
_cell.length_b   1.000
_cell.length_c   1.000
_cell.angle_alpha   90.00
_cell.angle_beta   90.00
_cell.angle_gamma   90.00
#
_symmetry.space_group_name_H-M   'P 1'
#
loop_
_entity.id
_entity.type
_entity.pdbx_description
1 polymer ?
#
loop_
_entity_poly.entity_id
_entity_poly.type
_entity_poly.pdbx_seq_one_letter_code
_entity_poly.pdbx_strand_id
1 'polypeptide(L)'
;LYVNINGDMLKDLREKRNMSLGDLGTVLGVSRRTISKYESGMGTTLDVAIRIEEFFDTGVVESIDIIRHEPPKAMDGEMKKTGVHPQSPMEFLEKIGVHLHTLHGAPFQALLTFDKHTILTGYGPTQKVVKRAALIGNLSQIANKHAMCVLTDSTKEKKIGKTLVIGEKRLHRIEDGFELLDLLGE
;
A
#
# COMPACT_ATOMS: atom_id res chain seq x y z
N LEU A 1 8.84 -17.36 3.22
CA LEU A 1 8.29 -17.44 1.84
C LEU A 1 6.76 -17.48 1.94
N TYR A 2 6.04 -16.76 1.08
CA TYR A 2 4.56 -16.75 1.04
C TYR A 2 4.06 -17.41 -0.23
N VAL A 3 2.93 -18.09 -0.13
CA VAL A 3 2.26 -18.78 -1.24
C VAL A 3 0.76 -18.50 -1.20
N ASN A 4 0.12 -18.48 -2.37
CA ASN A 4 -1.32 -18.32 -2.48
C ASN A 4 -2.02 -19.66 -2.25
N ILE A 5 -3.17 -19.63 -1.58
CA ILE A 5 -4.01 -20.79 -1.31
C ILE A 5 -5.29 -20.66 -2.13
N ASN A 6 -5.69 -21.75 -2.78
CA ASN A 6 -7.01 -21.82 -3.39
C ASN A 6 -8.07 -21.91 -2.29
N GLY A 7 -8.68 -20.77 -1.96
CA GLY A 7 -9.60 -20.63 -0.84
C GLY A 7 -10.87 -21.47 -0.99
N ASP A 8 -11.43 -21.55 -2.19
CA ASP A 8 -12.62 -22.35 -2.50
C ASP A 8 -12.33 -23.85 -2.29
N MET A 9 -11.19 -24.32 -2.80
CA MET A 9 -10.76 -25.70 -2.63
C MET A 9 -10.50 -26.06 -1.16
N LEU A 10 -9.88 -25.16 -0.40
CA LEU A 10 -9.66 -25.37 1.04
C LEU A 10 -10.98 -25.48 1.80
N LYS A 11 -11.96 -24.62 1.47
CA LYS A 11 -13.29 -24.65 2.05
C LYS A 11 -13.99 -25.98 1.76
N ASP A 12 -13.95 -26.43 0.51
CA ASP A 12 -14.53 -27.71 0.10
C ASP A 12 -13.91 -28.89 0.85
N LEU A 13 -12.58 -28.93 0.98
CA LEU A 13 -11.87 -29.98 1.72
C LEU A 13 -12.26 -30.01 3.21
N ARG A 14 -12.36 -28.84 3.83
CA ARG A 14 -12.80 -28.70 5.22
C ARG A 14 -14.23 -29.21 5.42
N GLU A 15 -15.15 -28.77 4.56
CA GLU A 15 -16.57 -29.13 4.65
C GLU A 15 -16.81 -30.61 4.34
N LYS A 16 -16.09 -31.19 3.37
CA LYS A 16 -16.13 -32.64 3.09
C LYS A 16 -15.70 -33.51 4.27
N ARG A 17 -14.83 -33.01 5.14
CA ARG A 17 -14.42 -33.69 6.39
C ARG A 17 -15.26 -33.28 7.60
N ASN A 18 -16.38 -32.56 7.42
CA ASN A 18 -17.25 -32.06 8.49
C ASN A 18 -16.53 -31.24 9.57
N MET A 19 -15.49 -30.50 9.17
CA MET A 19 -14.71 -29.68 10.11
C MET A 19 -15.25 -28.27 10.18
N SER A 20 -15.31 -27.70 11.38
CA SER A 20 -15.52 -26.26 11.54
C SER A 20 -14.23 -25.49 11.24
N LEU A 21 -14.35 -24.18 11.03
CA LEU A 21 -13.19 -23.28 10.92
C LEU A 21 -12.26 -23.35 12.16
N GLY A 22 -12.83 -23.64 13.34
CA GLY A 22 -12.08 -23.78 14.58
C GLY A 22 -11.30 -25.09 14.65
N ASP A 23 -11.88 -26.18 14.17
CA ASP A 23 -11.24 -27.50 14.15
C ASP A 23 -10.01 -27.47 13.24
N LEU A 24 -10.16 -26.93 12.02
CA LEU A 24 -9.03 -26.79 11.10
C LEU A 24 -7.98 -25.80 11.62
N GLY A 25 -8.41 -24.73 12.30
CA GLY A 25 -7.50 -23.80 12.96
C GLY A 25 -6.65 -24.50 14.02
N THR A 26 -7.27 -25.33 14.85
CA THR A 26 -6.59 -26.10 15.91
C THR A 26 -5.56 -27.06 15.32
N VAL A 27 -5.93 -27.81 14.28
CA VAL A 27 -5.03 -28.73 13.57
C VAL A 27 -3.81 -28.00 13.00
N LEU A 28 -4.03 -26.84 12.38
CA LEU A 28 -2.96 -26.07 11.72
C LEU A 28 -2.20 -25.14 12.68
N GLY A 29 -2.59 -25.06 13.95
CA GLY A 29 -2.00 -24.15 14.94
C GLY A 29 -2.23 -22.68 14.60
N VAL A 30 -3.37 -22.35 14.00
CA VAL A 30 -3.75 -20.97 13.63
C VAL A 30 -5.15 -20.63 14.14
N SER A 31 -5.47 -19.34 14.18
CA SER A 31 -6.79 -18.91 14.65
C SER A 31 -7.91 -19.28 13.68
N ARG A 32 -9.14 -19.47 14.18
CA ARG A 32 -10.37 -19.58 13.37
C ARG A 32 -10.48 -18.46 12.33
N ARG A 33 -10.12 -17.23 12.71
CA ARG A 33 -10.14 -16.05 11.82
C ARG A 33 -9.12 -16.19 10.68
N THR A 34 -8.01 -16.85 10.94
CA THR A 34 -6.97 -17.12 9.95
C THR A 34 -7.47 -18.10 8.89
N ILE A 35 -8.13 -19.19 9.30
CA ILE A 35 -8.75 -20.14 8.35
C ILE A 35 -9.77 -19.45 7.46
N SER A 36 -10.66 -18.64 8.05
CA SER A 36 -11.64 -17.87 7.27
C SER A 36 -10.99 -16.96 6.24
N LYS A 37 -9.80 -16.40 6.54
CA LYS A 37 -9.03 -15.59 5.59
C LYS A 37 -8.42 -16.44 4.48
N TYR A 38 -7.90 -17.62 4.78
CA TYR A 38 -7.39 -18.55 3.76
C TYR A 38 -8.50 -18.95 2.79
N GLU A 39 -9.68 -19.28 3.29
CA GLU A 39 -10.86 -19.57 2.45
C GLU A 39 -11.34 -18.36 1.64
N SER A 40 -10.94 -17.14 2.02
CA SER A 40 -11.23 -15.91 1.26
C SER A 40 -10.12 -15.56 0.26
N GLY A 41 -9.15 -16.46 0.01
CA GLY A 41 -8.07 -16.26 -0.96
C GLY A 41 -6.82 -15.56 -0.41
N MET A 42 -6.67 -15.46 0.92
CA MET A 42 -5.44 -14.92 1.52
C MET A 42 -4.30 -15.94 1.45
N GLY A 43 -3.14 -15.52 0.94
CA GLY A 43 -1.92 -16.32 1.00
C GLY A 43 -1.39 -16.55 2.42
N THR A 44 -0.54 -17.56 2.57
CA THR A 44 0.04 -17.96 3.84
C THR A 44 1.53 -18.24 3.72
N THR A 45 2.22 -18.43 4.85
CA THR A 45 3.62 -18.86 4.86
C THR A 45 3.74 -20.29 4.33
N LEU A 46 4.85 -20.59 3.64
CA LEU A 46 5.13 -21.92 3.10
C LEU A 46 4.89 -23.04 4.12
N ASP A 47 5.36 -22.88 5.37
CA ASP A 47 5.21 -23.90 6.42
C ASP A 47 3.76 -24.18 6.82
N VAL A 48 2.87 -23.21 6.67
CA VAL A 48 1.43 -23.41 6.91
C VAL A 48 0.81 -24.09 5.70
N ALA A 49 1.21 -23.71 4.49
CA ALA A 49 0.72 -24.33 3.26
C ALA A 49 1.07 -25.82 3.20
N ILE A 50 2.32 -26.18 3.49
CA ILE A 50 2.78 -27.57 3.57
C ILE A 50 1.91 -28.37 4.57
N ARG A 51 1.67 -27.82 5.76
CA ARG A 51 0.81 -28.49 6.77
C ARG A 51 -0.63 -28.68 6.31
N ILE A 52 -1.18 -27.76 5.51
CA ILE A 52 -2.52 -27.93 4.93
C ILE A 52 -2.51 -29.09 3.94
N GLU A 53 -1.52 -29.13 3.04
CA GLU A 53 -1.40 -30.17 2.02
C GLU A 53 -1.16 -31.55 2.64
N GLU A 54 -0.30 -31.64 3.65
CA GLU A 54 -0.06 -32.86 4.43
C GLU A 54 -1.32 -33.34 5.15
N PHE A 55 -2.11 -32.44 5.72
CA PHE A 55 -3.32 -32.81 6.46
C PHE A 55 -4.44 -33.33 5.56
N PHE A 56 -4.62 -32.74 4.38
CA PHE A 56 -5.63 -33.14 3.42
C PHE A 56 -5.15 -34.19 2.41
N ASP A 57 -3.84 -34.43 2.34
CA ASP A 57 -3.17 -35.24 1.32
C ASP A 57 -3.56 -34.77 -0.10
N THR A 58 -3.57 -33.46 -0.30
CA THR A 58 -4.04 -32.83 -1.55
C THR A 58 -3.39 -31.46 -1.70
N GLY A 59 -2.93 -31.15 -2.92
CA GLY A 59 -2.38 -29.84 -3.23
C GLY A 59 -3.44 -28.74 -3.14
N VAL A 60 -3.22 -27.73 -2.31
CA VAL A 60 -4.13 -26.57 -2.13
C VAL A 60 -3.49 -25.25 -2.53
N VAL A 61 -2.18 -25.25 -2.78
CA VAL A 61 -1.44 -24.08 -3.22
C VAL A 61 -1.75 -23.77 -4.69
N GLU A 62 -2.00 -22.50 -5.00
CA GLU A 62 -2.18 -22.07 -6.39
C GLU A 62 -0.87 -22.18 -7.17
N SER A 63 -0.94 -22.79 -8.36
CA SER A 63 0.21 -22.89 -9.25
C SER A 63 0.59 -21.52 -9.83
N ILE A 64 1.89 -21.23 -9.85
CA ILE A 64 2.41 -20.04 -10.53
C ILE A 64 2.72 -20.43 -11.98
N ASP A 65 2.04 -19.82 -12.94
CA ASP A 65 2.37 -19.97 -14.36
C ASP A 65 3.62 -19.13 -14.68
N ILE A 66 4.80 -19.73 -14.58
CA ILE A 66 6.10 -19.06 -14.80
C ILE A 66 6.22 -18.50 -16.22
N ILE A 67 5.52 -19.10 -17.20
CA ILE A 67 5.59 -18.68 -18.61
C ILE A 67 4.80 -17.39 -18.83
N ARG A 68 3.68 -17.21 -18.11
CA ARG A 68 2.82 -16.02 -18.16
C ARG A 68 2.99 -15.08 -16.96
N HIS A 69 3.89 -15.40 -16.03
CA HIS A 69 4.12 -14.60 -14.84
C HIS A 69 4.84 -13.30 -15.24
N GLU A 70 4.06 -12.28 -15.61
CA GLU A 70 4.57 -10.92 -15.49
C GLU A 70 4.83 -10.68 -13.99
N PRO A 71 6.06 -10.34 -13.58
CA PRO A 71 6.25 -9.82 -12.23
C PRO A 71 5.22 -8.71 -12.02
N PRO A 72 4.63 -8.55 -10.82
CA PRO A 72 3.70 -7.46 -10.58
C PRO A 72 4.39 -6.21 -11.08
N LYS A 73 3.85 -5.61 -12.15
CA LYS A 73 4.46 -4.45 -12.79
C LYS A 73 4.81 -3.52 -11.63
N ALA A 74 6.08 -3.14 -11.49
CA ALA A 74 6.32 -1.84 -10.88
C ALA A 74 5.43 -0.92 -11.73
N MET A 75 4.30 -0.50 -11.17
CA MET A 75 3.23 0.08 -11.95
C MET A 75 3.74 1.45 -12.37
N ASP A 76 4.46 1.49 -13.50
CA ASP A 76 4.39 2.61 -14.41
C ASP A 76 2.89 2.87 -14.57
N GLY A 77 2.48 4.02 -14.07
CA GLY A 77 1.11 4.27 -13.65
C GLY A 77 0.10 3.75 -14.66
N GLU A 78 -0.90 3.02 -14.17
CA GLU A 78 -2.19 3.00 -14.83
C GLU A 78 -2.74 4.43 -14.81
N MET A 79 -2.26 5.25 -15.75
CA MET A 79 -2.94 6.45 -16.20
C MET A 79 -4.25 5.98 -16.81
N LYS A 80 -5.26 5.76 -15.97
CA LYS A 80 -6.64 5.95 -16.40
C LYS A 80 -6.74 7.41 -16.82
N LYS A 81 -6.55 7.65 -18.13
CA LYS A 81 -6.96 8.87 -18.82
C LYS A 81 -8.48 8.95 -18.77
N THR A 82 -9.05 9.16 -17.59
CA THR A 82 -10.40 9.67 -17.44
C THR A 82 -10.32 11.18 -17.59
N GLY A 83 -11.08 11.69 -18.54
CA GLY A 83 -10.91 13.01 -19.13
C GLY A 83 -11.02 14.18 -18.15
N VAL A 84 -10.44 15.27 -18.62
CA VAL A 84 -10.74 16.67 -18.28
C VAL A 84 -10.70 16.98 -16.78
N HIS A 85 -9.49 17.06 -16.21
CA HIS A 85 -9.21 17.86 -15.01
C HIS A 85 -7.71 18.25 -14.99
N PRO A 86 -7.32 19.32 -14.26
CA PRO A 86 -5.97 19.87 -14.29
C PRO A 86 -4.94 18.80 -13.92
N GLN A 87 -3.70 18.98 -14.39
CA GLN A 87 -2.56 18.08 -14.14
C GLN A 87 -2.65 17.49 -12.73
N SER A 88 -2.58 16.17 -12.61
CA SER A 88 -2.66 15.57 -11.28
C SER A 88 -1.52 16.14 -10.41
N PRO A 89 -1.71 16.28 -9.09
CA PRO A 89 -0.66 16.80 -8.18
C PRO A 89 0.69 16.10 -8.36
N MET A 90 0.63 14.83 -8.76
CA MET A 90 1.75 13.96 -9.00
C MET A 90 2.44 14.26 -10.34
N GLU A 91 1.69 14.50 -11.42
CA GLU A 91 2.23 14.95 -12.71
C GLU A 91 2.87 16.35 -12.61
N PHE A 92 2.30 17.22 -11.77
CA PHE A 92 2.86 18.55 -11.53
C PHE A 92 4.24 18.48 -10.87
N LEU A 93 4.39 17.60 -9.86
CA LEU A 93 5.66 17.40 -9.16
C LEU A 93 6.78 16.97 -10.11
N GLU A 94 6.50 16.07 -11.05
CA GLU A 94 7.48 15.66 -12.07
C GLU A 94 7.94 16.82 -12.95
N LYS A 95 7.04 17.77 -13.30
CA LYS A 95 7.38 18.92 -14.13
C LYS A 95 8.30 19.92 -13.44
N ILE A 96 8.16 20.08 -12.13
CA ILE A 96 9.02 20.96 -11.34
C ILE A 96 10.35 20.28 -10.92
N GLY A 97 10.66 19.13 -11.52
CA GLY A 97 11.92 18.41 -11.32
C GLY A 97 11.93 17.46 -10.11
N VAL A 98 10.78 17.22 -9.48
CA VAL A 98 10.67 16.30 -8.34
C VAL A 98 10.36 14.89 -8.85
N HIS A 99 11.25 13.94 -8.57
CA HIS A 99 11.05 12.55 -8.97
C HIS A 99 10.07 11.85 -8.04
N LEU A 100 9.11 11.16 -8.63
CA LEU A 100 8.04 10.46 -7.92
C LEU A 100 8.21 8.94 -8.00
N HIS A 101 8.11 8.28 -6.85
CA HIS A 101 7.96 6.82 -6.77
C HIS A 101 6.69 6.47 -6.00
N THR A 102 5.74 5.80 -6.65
CA THR A 102 4.51 5.34 -6.01
C THR A 102 4.74 4.04 -5.23
N LEU A 103 4.02 3.87 -4.12
CA LEU A 103 4.19 2.71 -3.24
C LEU A 103 2.84 2.10 -2.87
N HIS A 104 2.83 0.76 -2.82
CA HIS A 104 1.69 -0.04 -2.36
C HIS A 104 2.03 -0.74 -1.04
N GLY A 105 1.05 -0.84 -0.14
CA GLY A 105 1.22 -1.47 1.18
C GLY A 105 1.98 -0.62 2.22
N ALA A 106 2.52 0.54 1.83
CA ALA A 106 3.17 1.48 2.73
C ALA A 106 2.15 2.43 3.41
N PRO A 107 2.50 2.99 4.59
CA PRO A 107 1.65 3.98 5.27
C PRO A 107 1.53 5.32 4.51
N PHE A 108 2.46 5.59 3.60
CA PHE A 108 2.46 6.69 2.62
C PHE A 108 2.26 6.10 1.21
N GLN A 109 1.72 6.91 0.30
CA GLN A 109 1.38 6.47 -1.06
C GLN A 109 2.51 6.73 -2.07
N ALA A 110 3.44 7.62 -1.72
CA ALA A 110 4.52 8.02 -2.60
C ALA A 110 5.78 8.44 -1.84
N LEU A 111 6.92 8.31 -2.52
CA LEU A 111 8.19 8.96 -2.19
C LEU A 111 8.47 10.02 -3.24
N LEU A 112 8.75 11.24 -2.79
CA LEU A 112 9.27 12.29 -3.64
C LEU A 112 10.76 12.45 -3.39
N THR A 113 11.55 12.62 -4.44
CA THR A 113 12.98 12.89 -4.33
C THR A 113 13.38 14.10 -5.14
N PHE A 114 14.15 14.98 -4.51
CA PHE A 114 14.66 16.22 -5.11
C PHE A 114 15.95 16.60 -4.39
N ASP A 115 17.00 16.96 -5.13
CA ASP A 115 18.32 17.35 -4.59
C ASP A 115 18.81 16.53 -3.37
N LYS A 116 18.78 15.18 -3.50
CA LYS A 116 19.15 14.20 -2.44
C LYS A 116 18.22 14.16 -1.22
N HIS A 117 17.22 15.03 -1.13
CA HIS A 117 16.15 14.93 -0.15
C HIS A 117 15.12 13.88 -0.57
N THR A 118 14.54 13.22 0.42
CA THR A 118 13.41 12.29 0.23
C THR A 118 12.26 12.74 1.10
N ILE A 119 11.06 12.75 0.55
CA ILE A 119 9.83 13.18 1.21
C ILE A 119 8.86 12.01 1.19
N LEU A 120 8.39 11.60 2.37
CA LEU A 120 7.34 10.60 2.52
C LEU A 120 5.99 11.28 2.30
N THR A 121 5.25 10.87 1.27
CA THR A 121 4.07 11.62 0.80
C THR A 121 2.78 10.81 0.88
N GLY A 122 1.79 11.40 1.57
CA GLY A 122 0.40 10.96 1.53
C GLY A 122 -0.43 11.79 0.56
N TYR A 123 -1.39 11.18 -0.13
CA TYR A 123 -2.30 11.90 -1.04
C TYR A 123 -3.73 11.38 -0.95
N GLY A 124 -4.71 12.28 -1.03
CA GLY A 124 -6.12 11.94 -1.13
C GLY A 124 -7.07 12.84 -0.32
N PRO A 125 -8.30 12.37 -0.04
CA PRO A 125 -9.29 13.14 0.72
C PRO A 125 -8.86 13.41 2.16
N THR A 126 -9.25 14.57 2.69
CA THR A 126 -8.89 15.05 4.04
C THR A 126 -9.09 13.99 5.12
N GLN A 127 -10.24 13.31 5.11
CA GLN A 127 -10.58 12.32 6.14
C GLN A 127 -9.63 11.11 6.16
N LYS A 128 -9.07 10.71 5.00
CA LYS A 128 -8.14 9.58 4.88
C LYS A 128 -6.71 10.02 5.22
N VAL A 129 -6.29 11.16 4.69
CA VAL A 129 -4.91 11.65 4.79
C VAL A 129 -4.59 12.13 6.20
N VAL A 130 -5.49 12.89 6.84
CA VAL A 130 -5.27 13.40 8.22
C VAL A 130 -5.05 12.27 9.23
N LYS A 131 -5.74 11.13 9.07
CA LYS A 131 -5.56 9.95 9.93
C LYS A 131 -4.15 9.33 9.81
N ARG A 132 -3.50 9.47 8.66
CA ARG A 132 -2.17 8.92 8.37
C ARG A 132 -1.04 9.93 8.54
N ALA A 133 -1.34 11.23 8.48
CA ALA A 133 -0.34 12.30 8.52
C ALA A 133 0.59 12.20 9.73
N ALA A 134 0.06 11.94 10.93
CA ALA A 134 0.87 11.78 12.14
C ALA A 134 1.83 10.57 12.06
N LEU A 135 1.36 9.44 11.52
CA LEU A 135 2.18 8.25 11.32
C LEU A 135 3.31 8.51 10.31
N ILE A 136 2.98 9.16 9.20
CA ILE A 136 3.95 9.52 8.15
C ILE A 136 5.05 10.43 8.72
N GLY A 137 4.68 11.41 9.55
CA GLY A 137 5.64 12.33 10.18
C GLY A 137 6.56 11.65 11.19
N ASN A 138 6.02 10.73 11.99
CA ASN A 138 6.84 9.95 12.91
C ASN A 138 7.84 9.06 12.15
N LEU A 139 7.41 8.42 11.06
CA LEU A 139 8.29 7.61 10.22
C LEU A 139 9.37 8.44 9.53
N SER A 140 9.01 9.64 9.07
CA SER A 140 9.98 10.51 8.42
C SER A 140 11.06 10.95 9.40
N GLN A 141 10.69 11.25 10.65
CA GLN A 141 11.66 11.58 11.70
C GLN A 141 12.65 10.44 11.96
N ILE A 142 12.16 9.20 12.06
CA ILE A 142 13.03 8.03 12.27
C ILE A 142 13.95 7.80 11.06
N ALA A 143 13.42 7.95 9.85
CA ALA A 143 14.16 7.79 8.61
C ALA A 143 15.06 8.99 8.25
N ASN A 144 15.06 10.04 9.09
CA ASN A 144 15.70 11.33 8.83
C ASN A 144 15.32 11.94 7.47
N LYS A 145 14.03 11.87 7.13
CA LYS A 145 13.40 12.33 5.89
C LYS A 145 12.30 13.36 6.19
N HIS A 146 11.86 14.05 5.15
CA HIS A 146 10.73 14.98 5.21
C HIS A 146 9.39 14.25 5.08
N ALA A 147 8.30 14.88 5.52
CA ALA A 147 6.95 14.33 5.41
C ALA A 147 5.98 15.38 4.86
N MET A 148 5.20 14.97 3.86
CA MET A 148 4.16 15.81 3.28
C MET A 148 2.86 15.04 3.04
N CYS A 149 1.76 15.76 3.01
CA CYS A 149 0.44 15.25 2.68
C CYS A 149 -0.31 16.26 1.80
N VAL A 150 -0.84 15.77 0.69
CA VAL A 150 -1.61 16.59 -0.26
C VAL A 150 -3.09 16.22 -0.19
N LEU A 151 -3.93 17.23 0.05
CA LEU A 151 -5.38 17.10 0.19
C LEU A 151 -6.09 17.48 -1.11
N THR A 152 -6.96 16.60 -1.62
CA THR A 152 -7.72 16.81 -2.87
C THR A 152 -8.95 17.68 -2.71
N ASP A 153 -9.51 17.73 -1.50
CA ASP A 153 -10.81 18.33 -1.17
C ASP A 153 -10.68 19.54 -0.23
N SER A 154 -9.45 20.02 0.02
CA SER A 154 -9.19 21.13 0.93
C SER A 154 -8.18 22.11 0.34
N THR A 155 -8.32 23.37 0.72
CA THR A 155 -7.35 24.44 0.44
C THR A 155 -6.53 24.82 1.67
N LYS A 156 -6.76 24.16 2.80
CA LYS A 156 -6.12 24.50 4.07
C LYS A 156 -4.69 23.98 4.11
N GLU A 157 -3.83 24.80 4.66
CA GLU A 157 -2.46 24.47 5.02
C GLU A 157 -2.35 24.36 6.53
N LYS A 158 -1.71 23.30 7.02
CA LYS A 158 -1.42 23.10 8.44
C LYS A 158 -0.29 22.11 8.62
N LYS A 159 0.30 22.09 9.81
CA LYS A 159 1.23 21.05 10.24
C LYS A 159 0.53 20.07 11.18
N ILE A 160 0.75 18.78 10.95
CA ILE A 160 0.34 17.72 11.87
C ILE A 160 1.63 17.02 12.32
N GLY A 161 2.11 17.34 13.52
CA GLY A 161 3.44 16.92 13.95
C GLY A 161 4.52 17.51 13.04
N LYS A 162 5.35 16.64 12.45
CA LYS A 162 6.38 16.99 11.45
C LYS A 162 5.92 16.86 9.99
N THR A 163 4.64 16.57 9.77
CA THR A 163 4.08 16.43 8.42
C THR A 163 3.46 17.73 7.96
N LEU A 164 3.95 18.28 6.85
CA LEU A 164 3.31 19.37 6.14
C LEU A 164 2.04 18.85 5.46
N VAL A 165 0.89 19.49 5.72
CA VAL A 165 -0.38 19.13 5.08
C VAL A 165 -0.87 20.32 4.27
N ILE A 166 -0.88 20.19 2.95
CA ILE A 166 -1.28 21.24 2.01
C ILE A 166 -2.42 20.80 1.11
N GLY A 167 -3.20 21.76 0.65
CA GLY A 167 -4.18 21.54 -0.40
C GLY A 167 -3.53 21.44 -1.78
N GLU A 168 -4.17 20.71 -2.68
CA GLU A 168 -3.75 20.57 -4.08
C GLU A 168 -3.54 21.92 -4.78
N LYS A 169 -4.41 22.92 -4.53
CA LYS A 169 -4.25 24.26 -5.11
C LYS A 169 -2.99 25.00 -4.64
N ARG A 170 -2.51 24.73 -3.42
CA ARG A 170 -1.27 25.33 -2.91
C ARG A 170 -0.06 24.67 -3.55
N LEU A 171 -0.10 23.35 -3.73
CA LEU A 171 0.96 22.61 -4.42
C LEU A 171 1.20 23.16 -5.83
N HIS A 172 0.13 23.40 -6.60
CA HIS A 172 0.22 23.94 -7.96
C HIS A 172 0.79 25.36 -8.08
N ARG A 173 0.98 26.07 -6.96
CA ARG A 173 1.60 27.41 -6.93
C ARG A 173 3.10 27.37 -6.68
N ILE A 174 3.65 26.20 -6.42
CA ILE A 174 5.08 26.01 -6.17
C ILE A 174 5.82 26.08 -7.51
N GLU A 175 6.83 26.92 -7.62
CA GLU A 175 7.55 27.14 -8.89
C GLU A 175 8.54 26.01 -9.19
N ASP A 176 9.26 25.54 -8.17
CA ASP A 176 10.29 24.51 -8.30
C ASP A 176 10.43 23.60 -7.06
N GLY A 177 11.27 22.57 -7.18
CA GLY A 177 11.57 21.67 -6.06
C GLY A 177 12.29 22.34 -4.88
N PHE A 178 12.94 23.50 -5.05
CA PHE A 178 13.58 24.22 -3.95
C PHE A 178 12.53 24.94 -3.09
N GLU A 179 11.55 25.62 -3.69
CA GLU A 179 10.42 26.20 -2.93
C GLU A 179 9.65 25.12 -2.15
N LEU A 180 9.51 23.92 -2.72
CA LEU A 180 8.93 22.77 -2.02
C LEU A 180 9.76 22.37 -0.78
N LEU A 181 11.09 22.36 -0.88
CA LEU A 181 11.96 22.05 0.25
C LEU A 181 11.92 23.13 1.33
N ASP A 182 11.86 24.40 0.95
CA ASP A 182 11.73 25.53 1.89
C ASP A 182 10.42 25.41 2.70
N LEU A 183 9.31 25.07 2.04
CA LEU A 183 8.02 24.78 2.69
C LEU A 183 8.08 23.64 3.70
N LEU A 184 8.97 22.67 3.51
CA LEU A 184 9.16 21.52 4.42
C LEU A 184 10.16 21.81 5.55
N GLY A 185 11.03 22.81 5.37
CA GLY A 185 12.08 23.20 6.30
C GLY A 185 11.63 24.18 7.40
N GLU A 186 10.55 24.94 7.17
CA GLU A 186 9.85 25.67 8.24
C GLU A 186 9.11 24.72 9.20
#